data_AF-A0A962IG84-F1
#
_entry.id   AF-A0A962IG84-F1
#
_cell.length_a   1.000
_cell.length_b   1.000
_cell.length_c   1.000
_cell.angle_alpha   90.00
_cell.angle_beta   90.00
_cell.angle_gamma   90.00
#
_symmetry.space_group_name_H-M   'P 1'
#
loop_
_entity.id
_entity.type
_entity.pdbx_description
1 polymer ?
#
loop_
_entity_poly.entity_id
_entity_poly.type
_entity_poly.pdbx_seq_one_letter_code
_entity_poly.pdbx_strand_id
1 'polypeptide(L)' 'YRSKAVGEPPLMLAMSVFFAIRDAIASVADYRINPALDAPATAEAILKAITRLRPDPDV' A
#
# COMPACT_ATOMS: atom_id res chain seq x y z
N TYR A 1 26.39 -29.77 5.19
CA TYR A 1 26.22 -28.39 5.70
C TYR A 1 25.79 -27.49 4.54
N ARG A 2 24.54 -26.97 4.52
CA ARG A 2 23.98 -26.08 3.47
C ARG A 2 22.93 -25.11 4.05
N SER A 3 23.03 -24.74 5.33
CA SER A 3 22.11 -23.79 5.95
C SER A 3 22.39 -22.34 5.49
N LYS A 4 21.38 -21.49 5.58
CA LYS A 4 21.45 -20.04 5.36
C LYS A 4 20.77 -19.32 6.51
N ALA A 5 21.23 -18.12 6.81
CA ALA A 5 20.54 -17.25 7.75
C ALA A 5 19.20 -16.80 7.15
N VAL A 6 18.13 -16.96 7.91
CA VAL A 6 16.74 -16.62 7.50
C VAL A 6 16.00 -15.81 8.57
N GLY A 7 16.71 -15.23 9.54
CA GLY A 7 16.08 -14.38 10.57
C GLY A 7 15.62 -13.05 9.99
N GLU A 8 16.57 -12.23 9.56
CA GLU A 8 16.32 -10.91 9.00
C GLU A 8 15.88 -10.91 7.52
N PRO A 9 16.40 -11.78 6.61
CA PRO A 9 16.05 -11.71 5.19
C PRO A 9 14.55 -11.72 4.86
N PRO A 10 13.69 -12.48 5.57
CA PRO A 10 12.25 -12.47 5.32
C PRO A 10 11.53 -11.18 5.74
N LEU A 11 12.14 -10.33 6.59
CA LEU A 11 11.49 -9.09 7.06
C LEU A 11 11.03 -8.20 5.89
N MET A 12 11.86 -8.11 4.85
CA MET A 12 11.54 -7.30 3.67
C MET A 12 10.38 -7.87 2.84
N LEU A 13 10.03 -9.16 2.99
CA LEU A 13 8.90 -9.75 2.29
C LEU A 13 7.56 -9.17 2.74
N ALA A 14 7.47 -8.62 3.96
CA ALA A 14 6.27 -7.94 4.45
C ALA A 14 5.89 -6.70 3.61
N MET A 15 6.86 -6.08 2.93
CA MET A 15 6.59 -4.96 2.01
C MET A 15 5.68 -5.36 0.84
N SER A 16 5.58 -6.65 0.50
CA SER A 16 4.62 -7.13 -0.50
C SER A 16 3.18 -6.73 -0.17
N VAL A 17 2.79 -6.80 1.11
CA VAL A 17 1.45 -6.41 1.58
C VAL A 17 1.24 -4.90 1.46
N PHE A 18 2.25 -4.11 1.83
CA PHE A 18 2.21 -2.65 1.67
C PHE A 18 2.00 -2.26 0.20
N PHE A 19 2.72 -2.90 -0.73
CA PHE A 19 2.56 -2.64 -2.16
C PHE A 19 1.24 -3.15 -2.72
N ALA A 20 0.70 -4.27 -2.22
CA ALA A 20 -0.62 -4.75 -2.60
C ALA A 20 -1.73 -3.76 -2.19
N ILE A 21 -1.64 -3.17 -1.00
CA ILE A 21 -2.56 -2.12 -0.55
C ILE A 21 -2.42 -0.88 -1.45
N ARG A 22 -1.19 -0.45 -1.75
CA ARG A 22 -0.95 0.68 -2.65
C ARG A 22 -1.54 0.44 -4.04
N ASP A 23 -1.41 -0.76 -4.59
CA ASP A 23 -2.00 -1.14 -5.88
C ASP A 23 -3.54 -1.07 -5.86
N ALA A 24 -4.16 -1.60 -4.79
CA ALA A 24 -5.61 -1.54 -4.60
C ALA A 24 -6.15 -0.10 -4.50
N ILE A 25 -5.37 0.83 -3.93
CA ILE A 25 -5.76 2.24 -3.90
C ILE A 25 -5.62 2.87 -5.31
N ALA A 26 -4.58 2.50 -6.06
CA ALA A 26 -4.37 3.00 -7.42
C ALA A 26 -5.51 2.60 -8.37
N SER A 27 -6.10 1.42 -8.15
CA SER A 27 -7.24 0.94 -8.95
C SER A 27 -8.49 1.83 -8.82
N VAL A 28 -8.64 2.59 -7.73
CA VAL A 28 -9.74 3.55 -7.55
C VAL A 28 -9.67 4.71 -8.55
N ALA A 29 -8.47 5.04 -9.03
CA ALA A 29 -8.23 6.11 -10.02
C ALA A 29 -7.94 5.56 -11.42
N ASP A 30 -8.41 4.35 -11.75
CA ASP A 30 -8.09 3.62 -12.99
C ASP A 30 -6.59 3.53 -13.26
N TYR A 31 -5.77 3.43 -12.20
CA TYR A 31 -4.31 3.44 -12.27
C TYR A 31 -3.69 4.67 -12.94
N ARG A 32 -4.45 5.76 -13.10
CA ARG A 32 -3.96 7.02 -13.70
C ARG A 32 -3.15 7.86 -12.72
N ILE A 33 -3.31 7.61 -11.43
CA ILE A 33 -2.64 8.35 -10.35
C ILE A 33 -1.93 7.35 -9.45
N ASN A 34 -0.66 7.63 -9.16
CA ASN A 34 0.08 6.88 -8.15
C ASN A 34 -0.36 7.34 -6.75
N PRO A 35 -0.97 6.47 -5.93
CA PRO A 35 -1.50 6.88 -4.64
C PRO A 35 -0.41 7.33 -3.68
N ALA A 36 -0.66 8.45 -3.01
CA ALA A 36 0.15 8.93 -1.89
C ALA A 36 -0.24 8.16 -0.62
N LEU A 37 0.53 7.10 -0.34
CA LEU A 37 0.40 6.28 0.87
C LEU A 37 1.77 6.17 1.55
N ASP A 38 1.88 6.69 2.76
CA ASP A 38 3.06 6.55 3.61
C ASP A 38 2.94 5.30 4.48
N ALA A 39 4.08 4.74 4.90
CA ALA A 39 4.10 3.66 5.88
C ALA A 39 4.00 4.22 7.31
N PRO A 40 3.32 3.54 8.25
CA PRO A 40 2.52 2.32 8.06
C PRO A 40 1.18 2.60 7.37
N ALA A 41 0.67 1.63 6.60
CA ALA A 41 -0.63 1.71 5.94
C ALA A 41 -1.80 1.53 6.95
N THR A 42 -1.98 2.50 7.85
CA THR A 42 -3.10 2.49 8.80
C THR A 42 -4.43 2.71 8.07
N ALA A 43 -5.54 2.36 8.71
CA ALA A 43 -6.87 2.55 8.15
C ALA A 43 -7.15 4.01 7.78
N GLU A 44 -6.71 4.96 8.61
CA GLU A 44 -6.86 6.40 8.38
C GLU A 44 -6.01 6.87 7.19
N ALA A 45 -4.78 6.39 7.05
CA ALA A 45 -3.91 6.71 5.91
C ALA A 45 -4.51 6.19 4.60
N ILE A 46 -5.05 4.96 4.62
CA ILE A 46 -5.74 4.35 3.47
C ILE A 46 -6.99 5.16 3.10
N LEU A 47 -7.85 5.50 4.07
CA LEU A 47 -9.05 6.31 3.83
C LEU A 47 -8.68 7.65 3.19
N LYS A 48 -7.69 8.36 3.77
CA LYS A 48 -7.21 9.64 3.26
C LYS A 48 -6.68 9.54 1.82
N ALA A 49 -5.96 8.47 1.49
CA ALA A 49 -5.46 8.25 0.14
C ALA A 49 -6.60 8.01 -0.86
N ILE A 50 -7.60 7.20 -0.51
CA ILE A 50 -8.78 6.94 -1.36
C ILE A 50 -9.62 8.21 -1.56
N THR A 51 -9.90 8.96 -0.49
CA THR A 51 -10.68 10.22 -0.57
C THR A 51 -9.99 11.29 -1.42
N ARG A 52 -8.66 11.29 -1.52
CA ARG A 52 -7.94 12.20 -2.42
C ARG A 52 -8.08 11.82 -3.89
N LEU A 53 -8.32 10.55 -4.19
CA LEU A 53 -8.42 10.03 -5.56
C LEU A 53 -9.86 10.04 -6.09
N ARG A 54 -10.84 9.84 -5.21
CA ARG A 54 -12.26 9.95 -5.52
C ARG A 54 -12.73 11.35 -5.14
N PRO A 55 -13.09 12.23 -6.10
CA PRO A 55 -13.88 13.40 -5.77
C PRO A 55 -15.18 12.92 -5.11
N ASP A 56 -15.55 13.53 -4.00
CA ASP A 56 -16.75 13.16 -3.29
C ASP A 56 -17.97 13.38 -4.22
N PRO A 57 -18.83 12.37 -4.45
CA PRO A 57 -20.02 12.58 -5.28
C PRO A 57 -21.14 13.35 -4.56
N ASP A 58 -20.98 13.60 -3.25
CA ASP A 58 -22.05 14.09 -2.37
C ASP A 58 -21.74 15.47 -1.71
N VAL A 59 -20.70 16.19 -2.16
CA VAL A 59 -20.52 17.64 -1.93
C VAL A 59 -20.46 18.43 -3.22
#